data_AF-A0A6P2F5W4-F1
#
_entry.id   AF-A0A6P2F5W4-F1
#
_cell.length_a   1.000
_cell.length_b   1.000
_cell.length_c   1.000
_cell.angle_alpha   90.00
_cell.angle_beta   90.00
_cell.angle_gamma   90.00
#
_symmetry.space_group_name_H-M   'P 1'
#
loop_
_entity.id
_entity.type
_entity.pdbx_description
1 polymer ?
#
loop_
_entity_poly.entity_id
_entity_poly.type
_entity_poly.pdbx_seq_one_letter_code
_entity_poly.pdbx_strand_id
1 'polypeptide(L)' 'MDTPFEASAASADAAHAATRMREMAQQRIVDTFRRQLDDEGPGPTDDELQSFARLALVEQALHRR' A
#
# COMPACT_ATOMS: atom_id res chain seq x y z
N MET A 1 9.50 16.82 30.71
CA MET A 1 8.18 16.17 30.81
C MET A 1 7.66 16.06 29.38
N ASP A 2 8.20 15.12 28.62
CA ASP A 2 7.72 14.84 27.26
C ASP A 2 6.35 14.21 27.36
N THR A 3 5.36 14.90 26.82
CA THR A 3 3.96 14.54 26.97
C THR A 3 3.61 13.37 26.03
N PRO A 4 2.96 12.30 26.52
CA PRO A 4 2.56 11.13 25.71
C PRO A 4 1.64 11.46 24.53
N PHE A 5 1.07 12.67 24.50
CA PHE A 5 0.19 13.16 23.43
C PHE A 5 0.93 13.42 22.10
N GLU A 6 2.17 13.92 22.14
CA GLU A 6 2.97 14.18 20.93
C GLU A 6 3.42 12.88 20.25
N ALA A 7 3.80 11.88 21.05
CA ALA A 7 4.13 10.54 20.55
C ALA A 7 2.91 9.87 19.88
N SER A 8 1.70 10.09 20.41
CA SER A 8 0.46 9.58 19.85
C SER A 8 0.10 10.24 18.52
N ALA A 9 0.32 11.55 18.37
CA ALA A 9 0.10 12.28 17.12
C ALA A 9 1.09 11.85 16.02
N ALA A 10 2.38 11.75 16.36
CA ALA A 10 3.41 11.26 15.44
C ALA A 10 3.13 9.81 14.96
N SER A 11 2.59 8.97 15.84
CA SER A 11 2.16 7.61 15.49
C SER A 11 0.96 7.60 14.55
N ALA A 12 -0.02 8.48 14.74
CA ALA A 12 -1.19 8.60 13.87
C ALA A 12 -0.82 9.12 12.47
N ASP A 13 0.10 10.08 12.38
CA ASP A 13 0.64 10.60 11.12
C ASP A 13 1.43 9.53 10.37
N ALA A 14 2.28 8.77 11.08
CA ALA A 14 3.02 7.65 10.49
C ALA A 14 2.07 6.56 9.97
N ALA A 15 0.97 6.27 10.68
CA ALA A 15 -0.04 5.31 10.23
C ALA A 15 -0.80 5.80 8.98
N HIS A 16 -1.13 7.09 8.90
CA HIS A 16 -1.73 7.69 7.71
C HIS A 16 -0.78 7.67 6.52
N ALA A 17 0.49 8.04 6.73
CA ALA A 17 1.51 8.00 5.69
C ALA A 17 1.70 6.56 5.16
N ALA A 18 1.80 5.58 6.06
CA ALA A 18 1.90 4.18 5.69
C ALA A 18 0.67 3.71 4.89
N THR A 19 -0.53 4.15 5.27
CA THR A 19 -1.76 3.81 4.52
C THR A 19 -1.74 4.38 3.11
N ARG A 20 -1.42 5.67 2.95
CA ARG A 20 -1.30 6.29 1.62
C ARG A 20 -0.22 5.63 0.76
N MET A 21 0.91 5.24 1.36
CA MET A 21 1.97 4.54 0.63
C MET A 21 1.50 3.18 0.11
N ARG A 22 0.70 2.44 0.89
CA ARG A 22 0.10 1.16 0.47
C ARG A 22 -0.89 1.36 -0.67
N GLU A 23 -1.82 2.31 -0.54
CA GLU A 23 -2.81 2.64 -1.57
C GLU A 23 -2.12 3.02 -2.90
N MET A 24 -1.09 3.88 -2.85
CA MET A 24 -0.33 4.26 -4.04
C MET A 24 0.43 3.08 -4.68
N ALA A 25 0.90 2.12 -3.89
CA ALA A 25 1.55 0.93 -4.42
C ALA A 25 0.54 0.02 -5.12
N GLN A 26 -0.64 -0.19 -4.53
CA GLN A 26 -1.70 -0.98 -5.14
C GLN A 26 -2.24 -0.34 -6.42
N GLN A 27 -2.48 0.97 -6.40
CA GLN A 27 -2.97 1.69 -7.57
C GLN A 27 -2.01 1.56 -8.76
N ARG A 28 -0.70 1.70 -8.52
CA ARG A 28 0.31 1.51 -9.57
C ARG A 28 0.24 0.13 -10.20
N ILE A 29 0.07 -0.91 -9.39
CA ILE A 29 0.03 -2.29 -9.88
C ILE A 29 -1.23 -2.55 -10.69
N VAL A 30 -2.38 -2.04 -10.24
CA VAL A 30 -3.64 -2.10 -10.98
C VAL A 30 -3.52 -1.36 -12.32
N ASP A 31 -2.89 -0.19 -12.35
CA ASP A 31 -2.70 0.59 -13.57
C ASP A 31 -1.74 -0.10 -14.54
N THR A 32 -0.67 -0.74 -14.06
CA THR A 32 0.22 -1.55 -14.91
C THR A 32 -0.54 -2.74 -15.51
N PHE A 33 -1.39 -3.42 -14.72
CA PHE A 33 -2.26 -4.49 -15.24
C PHE A 33 -3.22 -4.00 -16.32
N ARG A 34 -3.86 -2.84 -16.12
CA ARG A 34 -4.76 -2.25 -17.13
C ARG A 34 -4.02 -1.98 -18.43
N ARG A 35 -2.87 -1.33 -18.35
CA ARG A 35 -2.03 -1.05 -19.53
C ARG A 35 -1.60 -2.32 -20.26
N GLN A 36 -1.34 -3.42 -19.53
CA GLN A 36 -1.08 -4.71 -20.15
C GLN A 36 -2.30 -5.26 -20.90
N LEU A 37 -3.50 -5.16 -20.31
CA LEU A 37 -4.74 -5.62 -20.95
C LEU A 37 -5.09 -4.78 -22.19
N ASP A 38 -4.66 -3.53 -22.23
CA ASP A 38 -4.83 -2.62 -23.37
C ASP A 38 -3.68 -2.74 -24.42
N ASP A 39 -2.78 -3.72 -24.28
CA ASP A 39 -1.56 -3.90 -25.10
C ASP A 39 -0.61 -2.66 -25.11
N GLU A 40 -0.71 -1.79 -24.10
CA GLU A 40 0.04 -0.52 -23.98
C GLU A 40 1.37 -0.63 -23.19
N GLY A 41 1.82 -1.84 -22.85
CA GLY A 41 3.09 -2.03 -22.17
C GLY A 41 3.30 -3.42 -21.58
N PRO A 42 4.50 -3.67 -21.02
CA PRO A 42 4.73 -4.87 -20.25
C PRO A 42 3.83 -4.88 -19.02
N GLY A 43 3.34 -6.07 -18.66
CA GLY A 43 2.66 -6.28 -17.39
C GLY A 43 3.55 -6.02 -16.18
N PRO A 44 2.96 -6.06 -14.99
CA PRO A 44 3.70 -5.94 -13.74
C PRO A 44 4.76 -7.04 -13.63
N THR A 45 5.89 -6.67 -13.05
CA THR A 45 7.00 -7.59 -12.75
C THR A 45 6.64 -8.54 -11.61
N ASP A 46 7.32 -9.68 -11.52
CA ASP A 46 7.13 -10.64 -10.43
C ASP A 46 7.33 -10.02 -9.03
N ASP A 47 8.29 -9.09 -8.90
CA ASP A 47 8.56 -8.36 -7.66
C ASP A 47 7.38 -7.44 -7.27
N GLU A 48 6.75 -6.80 -8.26
CA GLU A 48 5.54 -6.00 -8.06
C GLU A 48 4.37 -6.89 -7.64
N LEU A 49 4.19 -8.05 -8.29
CA LEU A 49 3.15 -9.02 -7.93
C LEU A 49 3.32 -9.56 -6.51
N GLN A 50 4.55 -9.90 -6.12
CA GLN A 50 4.84 -10.37 -4.76
C GLN A 50 4.58 -9.28 -3.72
N SER A 51 4.97 -8.05 -4.02
CA SER A 51 4.70 -6.89 -3.17
C SER A 51 3.20 -6.64 -3.02
N PHE A 52 2.44 -6.71 -4.11
CA PHE A 52 0.99 -6.60 -4.10
C PHE A 52 0.34 -7.68 -3.23
N ALA A 53 0.72 -8.94 -3.41
CA ALA A 53 0.17 -10.04 -2.65
C ALA A 53 0.39 -9.86 -1.14
N ARG A 54 1.59 -9.40 -0.75
CA ARG A 54 1.89 -9.09 0.65
C ARG A 54 1.02 -7.95 1.18
N LEU A 55 0.84 -6.88 0.42
CA LEU A 55 -0.02 -5.76 0.80
C LEU A 55 -1.49 -6.18 0.94
N ALA A 56 -2.01 -6.97 0.00
CA ALA A 56 -3.37 -7.49 0.04
C ALA A 56 -3.62 -8.38 1.27
N LEU A 57 -2.66 -9.23 1.64
CA LEU A 57 -2.74 -10.06 2.85
C LEU A 57 -2.76 -9.20 4.13
N VAL A 58 -1.91 -8.17 4.20
CA VAL A 58 -1.89 -7.24 5.35
C VAL A 58 -3.21 -6.49 5.45
N GLU A 59 -3.76 -6.01 4.35
CA GLU A 59 -5.06 -5.32 4.35
C GLU A 59 -6.21 -6.22 4.71
N GLN A 60 -6.22 -7.45 4.21
CA GLN A 60 -7.24 -8.41 4.60
C GLN A 60 -7.18 -8.70 6.11
N ALA A 61 -5.99 -8.74 6.70
CA ALA A 61 -5.83 -8.89 8.14
C ALA A 61 -6.29 -7.65 8.93
N LEU A 62 -6.03 -6.44 8.41
CA LEU A 62 -6.49 -5.19 9.01
C LEU A 62 -8.02 -5.06 8.99
N HIS A 63 -8.68 -5.43 7.89
CA HIS A 63 -10.14 -5.38 7.76
C HIS A 63 -10.89 -6.46 8.56
N ARG A 64 -10.21 -7.50 9.04
CA ARG A 64 -10.81 -8.56 9.88
C ARG A 64 -10.87 -8.22 11.37
N ARG A 65 -10.26 -7.11 11.79
CA ARG A 65 -10.26 -6.62 13.18
C ARG A 65 -11.28 -5.51 13.35
#